data_AF-A0AAN8CFK5-F1
#
_entry.id   AF-A0AAN8CFK5-F1
#
_cell.length_a   1.000
_cell.length_b   1.000
_cell.length_c   1.000
_cell.angle_alpha   90.00
_cell.angle_beta   90.00
_cell.angle_gamma   90.00
#
_symmetry.space_group_name_H-M   'P 1'
#
loop_
_entity.id
_entity.type
_entity.pdbx_description
1 polymer ?
#
loop_
_entity_poly.entity_id
_entity_poly.type
_entity_poly.pdbx_seq_one_letter_code
_entity_poly.pdbx_strand_id
1 'polypeptide(L)'
;MDVLWMAPPLLLLFPLLMLTSSTFVFYFKKFFYVAWMMVLALLAIPMCFLKSGGRDVENMRLIRSLVRHVKYFLGLRFDVSGWEHLQTEGPYVIISNHQSSLDVLGLMEILPDRCTMIAKKELIYAGTVGSHLLAGRHRLHQPQEAKRRQERDD
;
A
#
# COMPACT_ATOMS: atom_id res chain seq x y z
N MET A 1 26.59 18.83 -33.41
CA MET A 1 27.39 19.07 -32.19
C MET A 1 26.62 19.93 -31.17
N ASP A 2 25.29 20.02 -31.33
CA ASP A 2 24.47 21.07 -30.72
C ASP A 2 23.75 20.58 -29.46
N VAL A 3 23.61 19.26 -29.30
CA VAL A 3 23.01 18.61 -28.12
C VAL A 3 23.91 18.74 -26.89
N LEU A 4 25.23 18.81 -27.06
CA LEU A 4 26.19 18.86 -25.96
C LEU A 4 26.15 20.20 -25.21
N TRP A 5 25.85 21.31 -25.90
CA TRP A 5 25.73 22.65 -25.33
C TRP A 5 24.43 22.86 -24.54
N MET A 6 23.40 22.04 -24.81
CA MET A 6 22.12 22.06 -24.09
C MET A 6 22.18 21.26 -22.78
N ALA A 7 23.16 20.35 -22.62
CA ALA A 7 23.26 19.48 -21.46
C ALA A 7 23.54 20.21 -20.12
N PRO A 8 24.45 21.20 -20.03
CA PRO A 8 24.74 21.89 -18.76
C PRO A 8 23.56 22.71 -18.20
N PRO A 9 22.83 23.51 -19.00
CA PRO A 9 21.62 24.21 -18.53
C PRO A 9 20.53 23.25 -18.04
N LEU A 10 20.32 22.13 -18.74
CA LEU A 10 19.39 21.07 -18.34
C LEU A 10 19.80 20.41 -17.02
N LEU A 11 21.10 20.18 -16.81
CA LEU A 11 21.64 19.58 -15.59
C LEU A 11 21.52 20.51 -14.38
N LEU A 12 21.58 21.83 -14.58
CA LEU A 12 21.41 22.86 -13.54
C LEU A 12 19.93 23.21 -13.28
N LEU A 13 19.05 23.05 -14.27
CA LEU A 13 17.62 23.30 -14.14
C LEU A 13 16.99 22.36 -13.10
N PHE A 14 17.40 21.10 -13.06
CA PHE A 14 16.85 20.12 -12.13
C PHE A 14 17.08 20.48 -10.63
N PRO A 15 18.32 20.72 -10.15
CA PRO A 15 18.53 21.15 -8.76
C PRO A 15 17.90 22.52 -8.49
N LEU A 16 17.87 23.43 -9.46
CA LEU A 16 17.18 24.72 -9.32
C LEU A 16 15.68 24.52 -9.03
N LEU A 17 15.00 23.67 -9.80
CA LEU A 17 13.58 23.36 -9.59
C LEU A 17 13.32 22.68 -8.25
N MET A 18 14.23 21.79 -7.81
CA MET A 18 14.16 21.15 -6.50
C MET A 18 14.30 22.13 -5.34
N LEU A 19 15.09 23.19 -5.51
CA LEU A 19 15.31 24.20 -4.46
C LEU A 19 14.26 25.31 -4.46
N THR A 20 13.68 25.64 -5.63
CA THR A 20 12.81 26.82 -5.79
C THR A 20 11.31 26.49 -5.82
N SER A 21 10.92 25.29 -6.21
CA SER A 21 9.51 24.95 -6.44
C SER A 21 9.02 23.78 -5.58
N SER A 22 8.21 24.11 -4.57
CA SER A 22 7.53 23.11 -3.74
C SER A 22 6.62 22.18 -4.55
N THR A 23 5.98 22.70 -5.61
CA THR A 23 5.13 21.92 -6.51
C THR A 23 5.95 20.87 -7.27
N PHE A 24 7.11 21.26 -7.81
CA PHE A 24 8.00 20.31 -8.49
C PHE A 24 8.47 19.22 -7.52
N VAL A 25 8.94 19.60 -6.34
CA VAL A 25 9.36 18.65 -5.29
C VAL A 25 8.23 17.67 -4.93
N PHE A 26 6.99 18.17 -4.81
CA PHE A 26 5.84 17.33 -4.52
C PHE A 26 5.59 16.27 -5.61
N TYR A 27 5.52 16.68 -6.88
CA TYR A 27 5.28 15.74 -7.98
C TYR A 27 6.46 14.78 -8.18
N PHE A 28 7.69 15.27 -7.99
CA PHE A 28 8.88 14.44 -8.03
C PHE A 28 8.83 13.36 -6.95
N LYS A 29 8.59 13.73 -5.68
CA LYS A 29 8.41 12.77 -4.58
C LYS A 29 7.27 11.80 -4.84
N LYS A 30 6.14 12.26 -5.39
CA LYS A 30 5.00 11.43 -5.75
C LYS A 30 5.34 10.41 -6.84
N PHE A 31 6.10 10.81 -7.85
CA PHE A 31 6.58 9.91 -8.90
C PHE A 31 7.47 8.80 -8.32
N PHE A 32 8.48 9.19 -7.53
CA PHE A 32 9.37 8.22 -6.88
C PHE A 32 8.62 7.30 -5.92
N TYR A 33 7.65 7.83 -5.17
CA TYR A 33 6.76 7.04 -4.32
C TYR A 33 6.04 5.95 -5.11
N VAL A 34 5.34 6.33 -6.19
CA VAL A 34 4.57 5.37 -6.99
C VAL A 34 5.49 4.34 -7.64
N ALA A 35 6.60 4.76 -8.24
CA ALA A 35 7.57 3.86 -8.86
C ALA A 35 8.13 2.84 -7.85
N TRP A 36 8.50 3.31 -6.66
CA TRP A 36 9.02 2.44 -5.60
C TRP A 36 7.97 1.46 -5.07
N MET A 37 6.73 1.91 -4.88
CA MET A 37 5.62 1.03 -4.49
C MET A 37 5.35 -0.07 -5.53
N MET A 38 5.50 0.23 -6.82
CA MET A 38 5.38 -0.79 -7.88
C MET A 38 6.50 -1.84 -7.82
N VAL A 39 7.74 -1.43 -7.54
CA VAL A 39 8.87 -2.35 -7.33
C VAL A 39 8.60 -3.25 -6.12
N LEU A 40 8.20 -2.67 -4.99
CA LEU A 40 7.86 -3.43 -3.79
C LEU A 40 6.72 -4.43 -4.04
N ALA A 41 5.70 -4.05 -4.79
CA ALA A 41 4.62 -4.95 -5.17
C ALA A 41 5.14 -6.12 -6.03
N LEU A 42 5.99 -5.84 -7.01
CA LEU A 42 6.59 -6.86 -7.88
C LEU A 42 7.44 -7.87 -7.09
N LEU A 43 8.09 -7.44 -6.01
CA LEU A 43 8.85 -8.31 -5.11
C LEU A 43 7.95 -9.04 -4.10
N ALA A 44 6.95 -8.37 -3.55
CA ALA A 44 6.06 -8.93 -2.53
C ALA A 44 5.21 -10.07 -3.06
N ILE A 45 4.71 -9.98 -4.30
CA ILE A 45 3.87 -11.01 -4.92
C ILE A 45 4.55 -12.39 -4.95
N PRO A 46 5.75 -12.56 -5.55
CA PRO A 46 6.43 -13.85 -5.58
C PRO A 46 6.81 -14.31 -4.17
N MET A 47 7.26 -13.42 -3.28
CA MET A 47 7.58 -13.80 -1.90
C MET A 47 6.36 -14.36 -1.15
N CYS A 48 5.19 -13.72 -1.28
CA CYS A 48 3.94 -14.16 -0.65
C CYS A 48 3.43 -15.46 -1.26
N PHE A 49 3.61 -15.65 -2.57
CA PHE A 49 3.24 -16.89 -3.25
C PHE A 49 4.13 -18.06 -2.85
N LEU A 50 5.45 -17.87 -2.82
CA LEU A 50 6.43 -18.89 -2.45
C LEU A 50 6.33 -19.29 -0.97
N LYS A 51 6.06 -18.33 -0.08
CA LYS A 51 5.98 -18.59 1.37
C LYS A 51 4.73 -19.39 1.76
N SER A 52 3.56 -18.96 1.31
CA SER A 52 2.27 -19.49 1.82
C SER A 52 1.19 -19.68 0.74
N GLY A 53 1.58 -19.78 -0.53
CA GLY A 53 0.61 -19.85 -1.65
C GLY A 53 -0.28 -18.61 -1.78
N GLY A 54 0.15 -17.48 -1.17
CA GLY A 54 -0.58 -16.21 -1.10
C GLY A 54 -1.65 -16.11 0.01
N ARG A 55 -2.08 -17.19 0.65
CA ARG A 55 -3.37 -17.21 1.40
C ARG A 55 -3.25 -17.00 2.91
N ASP A 56 -2.11 -16.52 3.37
CA ASP A 56 -1.76 -16.45 4.79
C ASP A 56 -1.79 -15.01 5.31
N VAL A 57 -2.25 -14.83 6.55
CA VAL A 57 -2.25 -13.51 7.23
C VAL A 57 -0.83 -13.04 7.47
N GLU A 58 0.13 -13.96 7.62
CA GLU A 58 1.53 -13.60 7.77
C GLU A 58 2.11 -12.83 6.57
N ASN A 59 1.51 -12.98 5.38
CA ASN A 59 1.88 -12.18 4.21
C ASN A 59 1.69 -10.69 4.49
N MET A 60 0.66 -10.32 5.26
CA MET A 60 0.45 -8.92 5.64
C MET A 60 1.59 -8.38 6.49
N ARG A 61 2.18 -9.21 7.38
CA ARG A 61 3.36 -8.80 8.16
C ARG A 61 4.57 -8.55 7.25
N LEU A 62 4.76 -9.38 6.23
CA LEU A 62 5.82 -9.17 5.23
C LEU A 62 5.60 -7.87 4.44
N ILE A 63 4.41 -7.66 3.87
CA ILE A 63 4.07 -6.44 3.12
C ILE A 63 4.26 -5.21 4.01
N ARG A 64 3.76 -5.26 5.25
CA ARG A 64 3.87 -4.17 6.21
C ARG A 64 5.33 -3.81 6.45
N SER A 65 6.20 -4.80 6.64
CA SER A 65 7.65 -4.58 6.78
C SER A 65 8.26 -3.92 5.53
N LEU A 66 7.92 -4.44 4.35
CA LEU A 66 8.41 -3.93 3.05
C LEU A 66 7.89 -2.53 2.69
N VAL A 67 6.75 -2.10 3.23
CA VAL A 67 6.15 -0.80 2.88
C VAL A 67 6.46 0.27 3.93
N ARG A 68 6.64 -0.12 5.20
CA ARG A 68 6.82 0.84 6.31
C ARG A 68 8.04 1.75 6.13
N HIS A 69 9.13 1.27 5.52
CA HIS A 69 10.33 2.10 5.34
C HIS A 69 10.15 3.22 4.31
N VAL A 70 9.14 3.13 3.44
CA VAL A 70 8.88 4.11 2.38
C VAL A 70 8.59 5.50 2.96
N LYS A 71 8.03 5.59 4.17
CA LYS A 71 7.79 6.87 4.84
C LYS A 71 9.06 7.70 5.04
N TYR A 72 10.21 7.05 5.24
CA TYR A 72 11.48 7.72 5.46
C TYR A 72 12.00 8.38 4.18
N PHE A 73 11.80 7.76 3.02
CA PHE A 73 12.17 8.36 1.73
C PHE A 73 11.36 9.63 1.42
N LEU A 74 10.12 9.70 1.90
CA LEU A 74 9.26 10.86 1.73
C LEU A 74 9.48 11.93 2.82
N GLY A 75 10.17 11.60 3.91
CA GLY A 75 10.33 12.45 5.08
C GLY A 75 9.03 12.62 5.88
N LEU A 76 8.13 11.63 5.81
CA LEU A 76 6.84 11.68 6.50
C LEU A 76 7.00 11.31 7.98
N ARG A 77 6.28 12.04 8.84
CA ARG A 77 6.12 11.73 10.26
C ARG A 77 4.64 11.41 10.50
N PHE A 78 4.38 10.28 11.14
CA PHE A 78 3.04 9.87 11.52
C PHE A 78 2.85 10.16 13.00
N ASP A 79 1.78 10.88 13.30
CA ASP A 79 1.27 11.02 14.66
C ASP A 79 0.01 10.17 14.77
N VAL A 80 -0.01 9.23 15.72
CA VAL A 80 -1.09 8.26 15.88
C VAL A 80 -1.75 8.50 17.23
N SER A 81 -3.02 8.88 17.18
CA SER A 81 -3.87 9.07 18.36
C SER A 81 -4.95 8.00 18.41
N GLY A 82 -5.36 7.58 19.62
CA GLY A 82 -6.45 6.60 19.79
C GLY A 82 -6.05 5.16 19.49
N TRP A 83 -4.77 4.82 19.60
CA TRP A 83 -4.23 3.48 19.35
C TRP A 83 -4.86 2.41 20.26
N GLU A 84 -5.18 2.79 21.49
CA GLU A 84 -5.84 1.98 22.50
C GLU A 84 -7.19 1.42 22.03
N HIS A 85 -7.92 2.12 21.17
CA HIS A 85 -9.18 1.64 20.63
C HIS A 85 -9.01 0.49 19.63
N LEU A 86 -7.80 0.31 19.07
CA LEU A 86 -7.47 -0.81 18.18
C LEU A 86 -7.05 -2.06 18.96
N GLN A 87 -6.80 -1.97 20.27
CA GLN A 87 -6.41 -3.09 21.12
C GLN A 87 -7.62 -3.80 21.75
N THR A 88 -8.64 -4.09 20.93
CA THR A 88 -9.84 -4.79 21.40
C THR A 88 -9.68 -6.30 21.33
N GLU A 89 -10.36 -7.03 22.21
CA GLU A 89 -10.42 -8.49 22.14
C GLU A 89 -11.44 -8.92 21.08
N GLY A 90 -11.01 -9.77 20.14
CA GLY A 90 -11.87 -10.35 19.10
C GLY A 90 -11.76 -9.69 17.72
N PRO A 91 -12.54 -10.18 16.73
CA PRO A 91 -12.50 -9.67 15.36
C PRO A 91 -13.24 -8.34 15.23
N TYR A 92 -12.65 -7.39 14.51
CA TYR A 92 -13.25 -6.08 14.22
C TYR A 92 -12.93 -5.64 12.79
N VAL A 93 -13.68 -4.64 12.31
CA VAL A 93 -13.52 -4.06 10.97
C VAL A 93 -13.00 -2.64 11.10
N ILE A 94 -11.86 -2.35 10.46
CA ILE A 94 -11.29 -1.00 10.40
C ILE A 94 -11.83 -0.32 9.14
N ILE A 95 -12.47 0.84 9.32
CA ILE A 95 -12.97 1.66 8.22
C ILE A 95 -12.11 2.93 8.18
N SER A 96 -11.47 3.17 7.03
CA SER A 96 -10.68 4.38 6.78
C SER A 96 -11.33 5.18 5.66
N ASN A 97 -11.29 6.50 5.77
CA ASN A 97 -11.46 7.35 4.60
C ASN A 97 -10.30 7.07 3.62
N HIS A 98 -10.57 7.07 2.31
CA HIS A 98 -9.55 6.90 1.29
C HIS A 98 -9.38 8.21 0.52
N GLN A 99 -8.49 9.05 1.01
CA GLN A 99 -8.21 10.37 0.43
C GLN A 99 -7.08 10.32 -0.59
N SER A 100 -6.12 9.41 -0.40
CA SER A 100 -4.95 9.35 -1.29
C SER A 100 -4.26 7.98 -1.26
N SER A 101 -3.34 7.77 -2.21
CA SER A 101 -2.47 6.60 -2.18
C SER A 101 -1.48 6.60 -1.01
N LEU A 102 -1.25 7.73 -0.33
CA LEU A 102 -0.40 7.79 0.86
C LEU A 102 -1.04 7.13 2.08
N ASP A 103 -2.36 6.95 2.08
CA ASP A 103 -3.11 6.32 3.17
C ASP A 103 -2.61 4.90 3.45
N VAL A 104 -2.07 4.22 2.43
CA VAL A 104 -1.42 2.90 2.57
C VAL A 104 -0.28 2.94 3.58
N LEU A 105 0.55 3.98 3.57
CA LEU A 105 1.67 4.11 4.52
C LEU A 105 1.17 4.28 5.95
N GLY A 106 0.11 5.08 6.15
CA GLY A 106 -0.53 5.23 7.45
C GLY A 106 -1.15 3.93 7.94
N LEU A 107 -1.86 3.21 7.07
CA LEU A 107 -2.41 1.89 7.37
C LEU A 107 -1.30 0.90 7.78
N MET A 108 -0.18 0.85 7.08
CA MET A 108 0.94 -0.03 7.44
C MET A 108 1.59 0.33 8.78
N GLU A 109 1.40 1.55 9.30
CA GLU A 109 1.82 1.89 10.65
C GLU A 109 0.84 1.32 11.69
N ILE A 110 -0.47 1.46 11.45
CA ILE A 110 -1.52 1.19 12.44
C ILE A 110 -2.14 -0.21 12.40
N LEU A 111 -1.98 -0.97 11.32
CA LEU A 111 -2.67 -2.25 11.21
C LEU A 111 -2.09 -3.29 12.19
N PRO A 112 -2.93 -4.09 12.88
CA PRO A 112 -2.47 -5.16 13.74
C PRO A 112 -1.89 -6.31 12.90
N ASP A 113 -1.06 -7.15 13.54
CA ASP A 113 -0.34 -8.24 12.87
C ASP A 113 -1.25 -9.27 12.17
N ARG A 114 -2.46 -9.46 12.68
CA ARG A 114 -3.46 -10.38 12.11
C ARG A 114 -4.57 -9.64 11.35
N CYS A 115 -4.22 -8.63 10.58
CA CYS A 115 -5.17 -7.92 9.71
C CYS A 115 -5.09 -8.38 8.25
N THR A 116 -6.23 -8.39 7.56
CA THR A 116 -6.28 -8.47 6.10
C THR A 116 -7.07 -7.29 5.54
N MET A 117 -6.57 -6.71 4.46
CA MET A 117 -7.30 -5.65 3.75
C MET A 117 -8.38 -6.29 2.87
N ILE A 118 -9.57 -5.68 2.86
CA ILE A 118 -10.66 -6.04 1.97
C ILE A 118 -10.67 -5.04 0.82
N ALA A 119 -10.71 -5.51 -0.44
CA ALA A 119 -11.08 -4.62 -1.53
C ALA A 119 -12.18 -5.16 -2.42
N LYS A 120 -12.72 -4.20 -3.15
CA LYS A 120 -13.70 -4.34 -4.21
C LYS A 120 -13.19 -5.27 -5.31
N LYS A 121 -14.09 -6.07 -5.88
CA LYS A 121 -13.78 -7.09 -6.90
C LYS A 121 -13.14 -6.48 -8.14
N GLU A 122 -13.53 -5.26 -8.46
CA GLU A 122 -13.05 -4.46 -9.58
C GLU A 122 -11.57 -4.10 -9.41
N LEU A 123 -11.10 -3.93 -8.16
CA LEU A 123 -9.71 -3.60 -7.84
C LEU A 123 -8.77 -4.81 -7.96
N ILE A 124 -9.32 -6.03 -8.04
CA ILE A 124 -8.54 -7.25 -8.33
C ILE A 124 -7.96 -7.21 -9.74
N TYR A 125 -8.59 -6.44 -10.64
CA TYR A 125 -8.13 -6.27 -12.02
C TYR A 125 -7.17 -5.08 -12.16
N ALA A 126 -6.90 -4.33 -11.08
CA ALA A 126 -5.98 -3.19 -11.06
C ALA A 126 -4.50 -3.63 -10.91
N GLY A 127 -4.04 -4.48 -11.82
CA GLY A 127 -2.62 -4.87 -11.94
C GLY A 127 -2.03 -5.56 -10.70
N THR A 128 -0.82 -5.16 -10.32
CA THR A 128 -0.02 -5.80 -9.23
C THR A 128 -0.71 -5.75 -7.86
N VAL A 129 -1.47 -4.69 -7.59
CA VAL A 129 -2.27 -4.55 -6.35
C VAL A 129 -3.35 -5.63 -6.31
N GLY A 130 -4.02 -5.89 -7.43
CA GLY A 130 -5.12 -6.85 -7.52
C GLY A 130 -4.73 -8.30 -7.23
N SER A 131 -3.55 -8.74 -7.67
CA SER A 131 -3.03 -10.10 -7.39
C SER A 131 -2.80 -10.33 -5.90
N HIS A 132 -2.38 -9.30 -5.16
CA HIS A 132 -2.15 -9.39 -3.71
C HIS A 132 -3.46 -9.55 -2.93
N LEU A 133 -4.52 -8.89 -3.40
CA LEU A 133 -5.83 -8.93 -2.76
C LEU A 133 -6.64 -10.18 -3.09
N LEU A 134 -6.42 -10.79 -4.26
CA LEU A 134 -7.07 -12.06 -4.63
C LEU A 134 -6.80 -13.16 -3.59
N ALA A 135 -5.58 -13.17 -3.05
CA ALA A 135 -5.15 -14.19 -2.11
C ALA A 135 -5.86 -14.08 -0.73
N GLY A 136 -6.27 -12.87 -0.32
CA GLY A 136 -7.13 -12.64 0.85
C GLY A 136 -8.62 -12.89 0.59
N ARG A 137 -9.09 -12.74 -0.66
CA ARG A 137 -10.52 -12.79 -1.02
C ARG A 137 -11.18 -14.14 -0.78
N HIS A 138 -10.48 -15.25 -0.99
CA HIS A 138 -11.06 -16.59 -0.80
C HIS A 138 -11.46 -16.86 0.66
N ARG A 139 -10.84 -16.16 1.62
CA ARG A 139 -11.19 -16.25 3.05
C ARG A 139 -12.35 -15.36 3.47
N LEU A 140 -12.77 -14.39 2.66
CA LEU A 140 -13.88 -13.48 2.98
C LEU A 140 -15.18 -13.88 2.27
N HIS A 141 -15.08 -14.52 1.11
CA HIS A 141 -16.24 -15.05 0.40
C HIS A 141 -16.87 -16.23 1.17
N GLN A 142 -16.05 -17.14 1.73
CA GLN A 142 -16.58 -18.29 2.46
C GLN A 142 -17.36 -17.94 3.73
N PRO A 143 -16.90 -17.04 4.61
CA PRO A 143 -17.66 -16.63 5.79
C PRO A 143 -18.97 -15.93 5.43
N GLN A 144 -18.98 -15.05 4.41
CA GLN A 144 -20.20 -14.34 4.02
C GLN A 144 -21.18 -15.21 3.24
N GLU A 145 -20.72 -16.13 2.40
CA GLU A 145 -21.59 -17.11 1.73
C GLU A 145 -22.14 -18.15 2.71
N ALA A 146 -21.34 -18.60 3.69
CA ALA A 146 -21.82 -19.50 4.73
C ALA A 146 -22.93 -18.84 5.56
N LYS A 147 -22.74 -17.58 5.97
CA LYS A 147 -23.77 -16.82 6.70
C LYS A 147 -25.03 -16.56 5.87
N ARG A 148 -24.88 -16.20 4.58
CA ARG A 148 -26.01 -16.02 3.65
C ARG A 148 -26.73 -17.30 3.26
N ARG A 149 -26.07 -18.46 3.34
CA ARG A 149 -26.73 -19.76 3.17
C ARG A 149 -27.55 -20.09 4.41
N GLN A 150 -26.97 -19.88 5.59
CA GLN A 150 -27.67 -20.08 6.86
C GLN A 150 -28.90 -19.16 7.00
N GLU A 151 -28.79 -17.88 6.67
CA GLU A 151 -29.93 -16.93 6.62
C GLU A 151 -30.97 -17.21 5.51
N ARG A 152 -30.68 -18.14 4.58
CA ARG A 152 -31.65 -18.59 3.56
C ARG A 152 -32.30 -19.92 3.89
N ASP A 153 -31.67 -20.70 4.77
CA ASP A 153 -32.13 -22.00 5.22
C ASP A 153 -32.93 -21.90 6.54
N ASP A 154 -32.91 -20.71 7.19
CA ASP A 154 -33.76 -20.27 8.31
C ASP A 154 -34.98 -19.46 7.81
#